data_AF-A0A432UF27-F1
#
_entry.id   AF-A0A432UF27-F1
#
_cell.length_a   1.000
_cell.length_b   1.000
_cell.length_c   1.000
_cell.angle_alpha   90.00
_cell.angle_beta   90.00
_cell.angle_gamma   90.00
#
_symmetry.space_group_name_H-M   'P 1'
#
loop_
_entity.id
_entity.type
_entity.pdbx_description
1 polymer ?
#
loop_
_entity_poly.entity_id
_entity_poly.type
_entity_poly.pdbx_seq_one_letter_code
_entity_poly.pdbx_strand_id
1 'polypeptide(L)'
;MSKYLQGAAFYLFFYLFLGLLNSAIMYVGVKFLHITPTIILALLIFLTVFVLFFGFKKSIEVVFGFIPSNNRLILGWVVQFVSFIVLASTVEVFFSRFISSVKLFQVLSVFINFSVFFFTYWLSVKAIVLRGDFEVR
;
A
#
# COMPACT_ATOMS: atom_id res chain seq x y z
N MET A 1 5.88 -9.48 17.21
CA MET A 1 6.67 -8.83 16.13
C MET A 1 6.60 -9.61 14.82
N SER A 2 6.96 -10.92 14.82
CA SER A 2 7.01 -11.76 13.61
C SER A 2 5.74 -11.73 12.74
N LYS A 3 4.54 -11.90 13.33
CA LYS A 3 3.26 -11.83 12.60
C LYS A 3 3.01 -10.49 11.90
N TYR A 4 3.40 -9.37 12.49
CA TYR A 4 3.23 -8.07 11.83
C TYR A 4 4.13 -7.93 10.60
N LEU A 5 5.35 -8.46 10.68
CA LEU A 5 6.31 -8.42 9.58
C LEU A 5 5.86 -9.34 8.43
N GLN A 6 5.33 -10.52 8.76
CA GLN A 6 4.73 -11.44 7.80
C GLN A 6 3.50 -10.84 7.10
N GLY A 7 2.60 -10.19 7.87
CA GLY A 7 1.42 -9.51 7.33
C GLY A 7 1.79 -8.35 6.41
N ALA A 8 2.73 -7.52 6.83
CA ALA A 8 3.24 -6.42 6.03
C ALA A 8 3.95 -6.90 4.76
N ALA A 9 4.76 -7.94 4.84
CA ALA A 9 5.44 -8.52 3.67
C ALA A 9 4.44 -9.15 2.67
N PHE A 10 3.43 -9.86 3.18
CA PHE A 10 2.35 -10.38 2.35
C PHE A 10 1.59 -9.24 1.67
N TYR A 11 1.27 -8.18 2.40
CA TYR A 11 0.57 -7.03 1.84
C TYR A 11 1.43 -6.26 0.83
N LEU A 12 2.73 -6.13 1.09
CA LEU A 12 3.70 -5.51 0.19
C LEU A 12 3.80 -6.29 -1.14
N PHE A 13 3.68 -7.62 -1.10
CA PHE A 13 3.63 -8.43 -2.32
C PHE A 13 2.47 -8.01 -3.24
N PHE A 14 1.28 -7.76 -2.68
CA PHE A 14 0.15 -7.23 -3.47
C PHE A 14 0.47 -5.85 -4.03
N TYR A 15 1.06 -4.96 -3.22
CA TYR A 15 1.45 -3.62 -3.66
C TYR A 15 2.44 -3.65 -4.83
N LEU A 16 3.45 -4.52 -4.77
CA LEU A 16 4.46 -4.67 -5.83
C LEU A 16 3.87 -5.28 -7.10
N PHE A 17 3.11 -6.36 -6.96
CA PHE A 17 2.45 -7.01 -8.09
C PHE A 17 1.52 -6.04 -8.81
N LEU A 18 0.78 -5.23 -8.04
CA LEU A 18 -0.11 -4.20 -8.56
C LEU A 18 0.65 -3.08 -9.29
N GLY A 19 1.82 -2.67 -8.81
CA GLY A 19 2.66 -1.70 -9.51
C GLY A 19 3.14 -2.22 -10.88
N LEU A 20 3.52 -3.49 -10.96
CA LEU A 20 3.89 -4.16 -12.21
C LEU A 20 2.69 -4.28 -13.16
N LEU A 21 1.54 -4.71 -12.63
CA LEU A 21 0.30 -4.86 -13.39
C LEU A 21 -0.17 -3.51 -13.94
N ASN A 22 -0.16 -2.46 -13.13
CA ASN A 22 -0.52 -1.09 -13.53
C ASN A 22 0.39 -0.61 -14.67
N SER A 23 1.70 -0.87 -14.59
CA SER A 23 2.65 -0.53 -15.66
C SER A 23 2.37 -1.30 -16.95
N ALA A 24 2.06 -2.60 -16.84
CA ALA A 24 1.71 -3.43 -17.99
C ALA A 24 0.41 -2.96 -18.66
N ILE A 25 -0.64 -2.67 -17.89
CA ILE A 25 -1.92 -2.16 -18.40
C ILE A 25 -1.72 -0.81 -19.08
N MET A 26 -0.96 0.11 -18.47
CA MET A 26 -0.64 1.40 -19.07
C MET A 26 0.07 1.24 -20.42
N TYR A 27 1.13 0.44 -20.46
CA TYR A 27 1.88 0.18 -21.68
C TYR A 27 1.00 -0.43 -22.77
N VAL A 28 0.21 -1.45 -22.43
CA VAL A 28 -0.64 -2.14 -23.41
C VAL A 28 -1.77 -1.26 -23.91
N GLY A 29 -2.44 -0.54 -23.00
CA GLY A 29 -3.56 0.33 -23.33
C GLY A 29 -3.16 1.49 -24.24
N VAL A 30 -2.01 2.12 -23.98
CA VAL A 30 -1.51 3.22 -24.82
C VAL A 30 -0.97 2.69 -26.15
N LYS A 31 -0.14 1.65 -26.13
CA LYS A 31 0.60 1.20 -27.32
C LYS A 31 -0.23 0.37 -28.30
N PHE A 32 -1.14 -0.47 -27.80
CA PHE A 32 -1.92 -1.37 -28.66
C PHE A 32 -3.38 -0.94 -28.80
N LEU A 33 -3.99 -0.38 -27.76
CA LEU A 33 -5.41 0.00 -27.76
C LEU A 33 -5.65 1.48 -28.07
N HIS A 34 -4.59 2.30 -28.15
CA HIS A 34 -4.66 3.75 -28.41
C HIS A 34 -5.60 4.49 -27.44
N ILE A 35 -5.76 3.98 -26.22
CA ILE A 35 -6.62 4.59 -25.20
C ILE A 35 -5.85 5.75 -24.57
N THR A 36 -6.53 6.88 -24.37
CA THR A 36 -5.97 8.05 -23.70
C THR A 36 -5.47 7.69 -22.29
N PRO A 37 -4.24 8.07 -21.90
CA PRO A 37 -3.67 7.73 -20.59
C PRO A 37 -4.58 8.09 -19.39
N THR A 38 -5.34 9.19 -19.50
CA THR A 38 -6.28 9.63 -18.47
C THR A 38 -7.38 8.61 -18.17
N ILE A 39 -7.91 7.94 -19.20
CA ILE A 39 -8.97 6.93 -19.05
C ILE A 39 -8.39 5.69 -18.34
N ILE A 40 -7.18 5.28 -18.75
CA ILE A 40 -6.47 4.16 -18.13
C ILE A 40 -6.17 4.48 -16.66
N LEU A 41 -5.69 5.70 -16.35
CA LEU A 41 -5.41 6.13 -14.98
C LEU A 41 -6.64 6.04 -14.08
N ALA A 42 -7.80 6.51 -14.55
CA ALA A 42 -9.05 6.40 -13.79
C ALA A 42 -9.34 4.95 -13.42
N LEU A 43 -9.27 4.03 -14.40
CA LEU A 43 -9.45 2.60 -14.16
C LEU A 43 -8.42 2.03 -13.18
N LEU A 44 -7.14 2.39 -13.36
CA LEU A 44 -6.05 1.91 -12.52
C LEU A 44 -6.19 2.38 -11.07
N ILE A 45 -6.69 3.60 -10.82
CA ILE A 45 -6.94 4.09 -9.45
C ILE A 45 -7.98 3.20 -8.76
N PHE A 46 -9.12 2.94 -9.42
CA PHE A 46 -10.16 2.07 -8.87
C PHE A 46 -9.66 0.65 -8.62
N LEU A 47 -8.97 0.07 -9.60
CA LEU A 47 -8.35 -1.25 -9.48
C LEU A 47 -7.35 -1.28 -8.31
N THR A 48 -6.54 -0.24 -8.19
CA THR A 48 -5.50 -0.16 -7.16
C THR A 48 -6.10 -0.12 -5.77
N VAL A 49 -7.08 0.74 -5.55
CA VAL A 49 -7.81 0.84 -4.28
C VAL A 49 -8.42 -0.50 -3.90
N PHE A 50 -9.09 -1.15 -4.85
CA PHE A 50 -9.76 -2.43 -4.60
C PHE A 50 -8.76 -3.53 -4.24
N VAL A 51 -7.73 -3.73 -5.07
CA VAL A 51 -6.71 -4.77 -4.84
C VAL A 51 -5.96 -4.52 -3.53
N LEU A 52 -5.64 -3.26 -3.19
CA LEU A 52 -4.99 -2.92 -1.93
C LEU A 52 -5.88 -3.18 -0.72
N PHE A 53 -7.18 -2.91 -0.81
CA PHE A 53 -8.10 -3.27 0.29
C PHE A 53 -8.16 -4.79 0.50
N PHE A 54 -8.29 -5.56 -0.59
CA PHE A 54 -8.31 -7.03 -0.52
C PHE A 54 -6.99 -7.61 -0.02
N GLY A 55 -5.86 -7.06 -0.47
CA GLY A 55 -4.53 -7.42 0.01
C GLY A 55 -4.38 -7.16 1.51
N PHE A 56 -4.85 -6.02 2.00
CA PHE A 56 -4.85 -5.69 3.42
C PHE A 56 -5.72 -6.67 4.21
N LYS A 57 -6.95 -6.91 3.77
CA LYS A 57 -7.86 -7.89 4.38
C LYS A 57 -7.24 -9.27 4.47
N LYS A 58 -6.70 -9.77 3.36
CA LYS A 58 -6.09 -11.11 3.30
C LYS A 58 -4.82 -11.19 4.13
N SER A 59 -4.04 -10.12 4.23
CA SER A 59 -2.88 -10.09 5.13
C SER A 59 -3.28 -10.32 6.58
N ILE A 60 -4.40 -9.75 7.02
CA ILE A 60 -4.89 -9.91 8.39
C ILE A 60 -5.43 -11.32 8.59
N GLU A 61 -6.30 -11.78 7.69
CA GLU A 61 -6.93 -13.10 7.75
C GLU A 61 -5.89 -14.23 7.80
N VAL A 62 -4.90 -14.20 6.90
CA VAL A 62 -3.89 -15.26 6.76
C VAL A 62 -2.90 -15.24 7.93
N VAL A 63 -2.47 -14.06 8.38
CA VAL A 63 -1.34 -13.96 9.32
C VAL A 63 -1.79 -13.91 10.77
N PHE A 64 -2.97 -13.34 11.04
CA PHE A 64 -3.52 -13.27 12.39
C PHE A 64 -4.58 -14.35 12.65
N GLY A 65 -5.10 -15.01 11.61
CA GLY A 65 -5.99 -16.17 11.74
C GLY A 65 -7.41 -15.82 12.18
N PHE A 66 -7.83 -14.56 12.03
CA PHE A 66 -9.19 -14.12 12.33
C PHE A 66 -9.62 -13.00 11.37
N ILE A 67 -10.93 -12.77 11.28
CA ILE A 67 -11.52 -11.71 10.46
C ILE A 67 -12.07 -10.63 11.40
N PRO A 68 -11.46 -9.44 11.46
CA PRO A 68 -11.97 -8.32 12.26
C PRO A 68 -13.34 -7.87 11.75
N SER A 69 -14.07 -7.09 12.56
CA SER A 69 -15.29 -6.42 12.09
C SER A 69 -15.03 -5.55 10.87
N ASN A 70 -15.97 -5.54 9.92
CA ASN A 70 -15.83 -4.81 8.65
C ASN A 70 -15.49 -3.33 8.87
N ASN A 71 -16.10 -2.67 9.85
CA ASN A 71 -15.86 -1.26 10.14
C ASN A 71 -14.41 -1.00 10.58
N ARG A 72 -13.83 -1.86 11.42
CA ARG A 72 -12.43 -1.72 11.87
C ARG A 72 -11.44 -2.05 10.76
N LEU A 73 -11.77 -3.04 9.93
CA LEU A 73 -10.96 -3.40 8.78
C LEU A 73 -10.88 -2.25 7.78
N ILE A 74 -12.04 -1.66 7.43
CA ILE A 74 -12.12 -0.49 6.54
C ILE A 74 -11.39 0.70 7.15
N LEU A 75 -11.65 1.02 8.41
CA LEU A 75 -10.99 2.14 9.09
C LEU A 75 -9.47 1.96 9.14
N GLY A 76 -9.00 0.77 9.51
CA GLY A 76 -7.58 0.44 9.55
C GLY A 76 -6.94 0.60 8.17
N TRP A 77 -7.58 0.07 7.13
CA TRP A 77 -7.09 0.20 5.77
C TRP A 77 -7.05 1.67 5.31
N VAL A 78 -8.11 2.45 5.52
CA VAL A 78 -8.17 3.87 5.16
C VAL A 78 -7.07 4.66 5.87
N VAL A 79 -6.91 4.47 7.19
CA VAL A 79 -5.86 5.15 7.97
C VAL A 79 -4.48 4.75 7.47
N GLN A 80 -4.24 3.47 7.19
CA GLN A 80 -2.98 3.00 6.63
C GLN A 80 -2.71 3.64 5.26
N PHE A 81 -3.68 3.61 4.36
CA PHE A 81 -3.55 4.11 3.00
C PHE A 81 -3.27 5.61 2.96
N VAL A 82 -4.05 6.41 3.70
CA VAL A 82 -3.85 7.86 3.78
C VAL A 82 -2.52 8.20 4.44
N SER A 83 -2.18 7.53 5.56
CA SER A 83 -0.91 7.77 6.25
C SER A 83 0.28 7.39 5.37
N PHE A 84 0.17 6.30 4.62
CA PHE A 84 1.20 5.86 3.68
C PHE A 84 1.45 6.93 2.61
N ILE A 85 0.40 7.43 1.95
CA ILE A 85 0.53 8.45 0.91
C ILE A 85 1.16 9.72 1.48
N VAL A 86 0.61 10.25 2.57
CA VAL A 86 1.07 11.51 3.16
C VAL A 86 2.53 11.40 3.61
N LEU A 87 2.89 10.34 4.34
CA LEU A 87 4.25 10.17 4.85
C LEU A 87 5.25 9.87 3.73
N ALA A 88 4.91 8.98 2.79
CA ALA A 88 5.81 8.64 1.69
C ALA A 88 6.12 9.87 0.85
N SER A 89 5.09 10.62 0.43
CA SER A 89 5.27 11.85 -0.35
C SER A 89 6.05 12.92 0.43
N THR A 90 5.78 13.09 1.73
CA THR A 90 6.51 14.06 2.56
C THR A 90 7.99 13.73 2.65
N VAL A 91 8.31 12.45 2.88
CA VAL A 91 9.69 11.97 2.98
C VAL A 91 10.40 12.09 1.63
N GLU A 92 9.75 11.70 0.53
CA GLU A 92 10.32 11.85 -0.82
C GLU A 92 10.61 13.30 -1.19
N VAL A 93 9.68 14.23 -0.93
CA VAL A 93 9.86 15.66 -1.18
C VAL A 93 10.97 16.26 -0.31
N PHE A 94 11.13 15.75 0.91
CA PHE A 94 12.24 16.16 1.77
C PHE A 94 13.58 15.69 1.20
N PHE A 95 13.70 14.41 0.83
CA PHE A 95 14.94 13.83 0.31
C PHE A 95 15.32 14.34 -1.10
N SER A 96 14.34 14.70 -1.93
CA SER A 96 14.59 15.21 -3.29
C SER A 96 15.41 16.50 -3.30
N ARG A 97 15.35 17.29 -2.21
CA ARG A 97 16.14 18.51 -2.04
C ARG A 97 17.63 18.25 -1.85
N PHE A 98 18.00 17.04 -1.41
CA PHE A 98 19.38 16.69 -1.04
C PHE A 98 20.08 15.83 -2.10
N ILE A 99 19.34 15.28 -3.07
CA ILE A 99 19.87 14.29 -4.02
C ILE A 99 19.75 14.83 -5.45
N SER A 100 20.88 15.17 -6.05
CA SER A 100 20.95 15.67 -7.44
C SER A 100 20.86 14.55 -8.48
N SER A 101 21.18 13.31 -8.11
CA SER A 101 21.17 12.17 -9.02
C SER A 101 19.78 11.53 -9.10
N VAL A 102 19.14 11.64 -10.26
CA VAL A 102 17.81 11.06 -10.53
C VAL A 102 17.78 9.55 -10.28
N LYS A 103 18.82 8.81 -10.71
CA LYS A 103 18.90 7.36 -10.52
C LYS A 103 19.00 6.97 -9.05
N LEU A 104 19.83 7.69 -8.28
CA LEU A 104 19.97 7.44 -6.84
C LEU A 104 18.67 7.74 -6.11
N PHE A 105 17.99 8.83 -6.48
CA PHE A 105 16.69 9.20 -5.94
C PHE A 105 15.61 8.14 -6.20
N GLN A 106 15.55 7.59 -7.42
CA GLN A 106 14.61 6.52 -7.76
C GLN A 106 14.79 5.28 -6.88
N VAL A 107 16.04 4.84 -6.69
CA VAL A 107 16.35 3.69 -5.83
C VAL A 107 15.97 3.98 -4.38
N LEU A 108 16.33 5.16 -3.86
CA LEU A 108 15.99 5.57 -2.49
C LEU A 108 14.48 5.71 -2.28
N SER A 109 13.74 6.22 -3.26
CA SER A 109 12.28 6.31 -3.23
C SER A 109 11.63 4.93 -3.01
N VAL A 110 12.13 3.87 -3.65
CA VAL A 110 11.64 2.50 -3.40
C VAL A 110 11.83 2.10 -1.93
N PHE A 111 13.02 2.34 -1.35
CA PHE A 111 13.30 2.01 0.05
C PHE A 111 12.49 2.87 1.05
N ILE A 112 12.27 4.15 0.74
CA ILE A 112 11.42 5.04 1.51
C ILE A 112 9.98 4.52 1.50
N ASN A 113 9.43 4.23 0.32
CA ASN A 113 8.08 3.70 0.16
C ASN A 113 7.90 2.40 0.93
N PHE A 114 8.87 1.48 0.87
CA PHE A 114 8.80 0.22 1.62
C PHE A 114 8.79 0.49 3.13
N SER A 115 9.73 1.30 3.61
CA SER A 115 9.86 1.59 5.05
C SER A 115 8.61 2.25 5.62
N VAL A 116 8.06 3.25 4.91
CA VAL A 116 6.82 3.94 5.29
C VAL A 116 5.63 2.98 5.22
N PHE A 117 5.57 2.12 4.20
CA PHE A 117 4.50 1.13 4.07
C PHE A 117 4.48 0.15 5.25
N PHE A 118 5.64 -0.42 5.61
CA PHE A 118 5.76 -1.30 6.77
C PHE A 118 5.33 -0.61 8.06
N PHE A 119 5.80 0.62 8.28
CA PHE A 119 5.51 1.37 9.49
C PHE A 119 4.02 1.71 9.62
N THR A 120 3.41 2.21 8.54
CA THR A 120 1.98 2.59 8.51
C THR A 120 1.06 1.38 8.62
N TYR A 121 1.42 0.26 7.99
CA TYR A 121 0.72 -1.02 8.17
C TYR A 121 0.76 -1.48 9.62
N TRP A 122 1.95 -1.52 10.21
CA TRP A 122 2.13 -1.96 11.59
C TRP A 122 1.33 -1.11 12.56
N LEU A 123 1.39 0.22 12.43
CA LEU A 123 0.61 1.14 13.25
C LEU A 123 -0.89 0.91 13.11
N SER A 124 -1.39 0.82 11.88
CA SER A 124 -2.82 0.61 11.63
C SER A 124 -3.32 -0.70 12.22
N VAL A 125 -2.63 -1.81 11.95
CA VAL A 125 -3.04 -3.13 12.44
C VAL A 125 -2.96 -3.20 13.96
N LYS A 126 -1.89 -2.67 14.57
CA LYS A 126 -1.73 -2.68 16.03
C LYS A 126 -2.74 -1.77 16.74
N ALA A 127 -2.92 -0.54 16.25
CA ALA A 127 -3.70 0.48 16.95
C ALA A 127 -5.21 0.38 16.71
N ILE A 128 -5.64 -0.08 15.53
CA ILE A 128 -7.05 -0.07 15.11
C ILE A 128 -7.60 -1.49 15.05
N VAL A 129 -6.92 -2.39 14.34
CA VAL A 129 -7.45 -3.72 14.06
C VAL A 129 -7.39 -4.61 15.31
N LEU A 130 -6.26 -4.63 16.01
CA LEU A 130 -6.04 -5.53 17.15
C LEU A 130 -6.45 -4.96 18.50
N ARG A 131 -6.35 -3.65 18.71
CA ARG A 131 -6.62 -3.01 20.02
C ARG A 131 -8.05 -3.29 20.50
N GLY A 132 -9.01 -3.27 19.60
CA GLY A 132 -10.40 -3.40 19.97
C GLY A 132 -10.91 -4.84 20.15
N ASP A 133 -10.15 -5.88 19.78
CA ASP A 133 -10.54 -7.28 20.01
C ASP A 133 -10.07 -7.79 21.38
N PHE A 134 -9.12 -7.10 22.02
CA PHE A 134 -8.76 -7.30 23.43
C PHE A 134 -9.70 -6.60 24.41
N GLU A 135 -10.53 -5.65 23.96
CA GLU A 135 -11.54 -4.98 24.81
C GLU A 135 -12.88 -5.73 24.83
N VAL A 136 -13.08 -6.72 23.95
CA VAL A 136 -14.34 -7.48 23.82
C VAL A 136 -14.19 -8.94 24.29
N ARG A 137 -13.06 -9.30 24.90
CA ARG A 137 -12.84 -10.60 25.56
C ARG A 137 -12.59 -10.45 27.05
#